data_AF-A0A1S9CX02-F1
#
_entry.id   AF-A0A1S9CX02-F1
#
_cell.length_a   1.000
_cell.length_b   1.000
_cell.length_c   1.000
_cell.angle_alpha   90.00
_cell.angle_beta   90.00
_cell.angle_gamma   90.00
#
_symmetry.space_group_name_H-M   'P 1'
#
loop_
_entity.id
_entity.type
_entity.pdbx_description
1 polymer ?
#
loop_
_entity_poly.entity_id
_entity_poly.type
_entity_poly.pdbx_seq_one_letter_code
_entity_poly.pdbx_strand_id
1 'polypeptide(L)'
;MVIADPHGAALKEEQWSAETGPHSAKEALIHVLAWFEATYPRLRMLAVGHRIVHGGPDHAAPLALDDRVIAALRQLSPLAPLHQPHNLAGVEAARAAFPDALQVGCFDTAFHRAHPWVNDVFAIPRQLYDEGVRRYGFHGLSYEYVTRELARIAPQHAAGRVGW
;
A
#
# COMPACT_ATOMS: atom_id res chain seq x y z
N MET A 1 -11.46 -17.59 -7.32
CA MET A 1 -10.22 -16.89 -7.70
C MET A 1 -10.15 -16.77 -9.21
N VAL A 2 -9.94 -15.55 -9.71
CA VAL A 2 -9.62 -15.30 -11.12
C VAL A 2 -8.25 -14.65 -11.14
N ILE A 3 -7.34 -15.21 -11.92
CA ILE A 3 -6.03 -14.62 -12.20
C ILE A 3 -6.03 -14.29 -13.68
N ALA A 4 -5.74 -13.05 -14.03
CA ALA A 4 -5.73 -12.56 -15.40
C ALA A 4 -4.41 -11.87 -15.72
N ASP A 5 -4.11 -11.81 -17.02
CA ASP A 5 -2.99 -11.02 -17.54
C ASP A 5 -3.32 -9.50 -17.53
N PRO A 6 -2.37 -8.62 -17.88
CA PRO A 6 -2.61 -7.17 -17.92
C PRO A 6 -3.68 -6.72 -18.94
N HIS A 7 -4.07 -7.58 -19.87
CA HIS A 7 -5.11 -7.33 -20.88
C HIS A 7 -6.47 -7.90 -20.47
N GLY A 8 -6.56 -8.51 -19.28
CA GLY A 8 -7.79 -9.09 -18.74
C GLY A 8 -8.08 -10.50 -19.25
N ALA A 9 -7.15 -11.15 -19.97
CA ALA A 9 -7.31 -12.54 -20.36
C ALA A 9 -7.08 -13.44 -19.15
N ALA A 10 -8.02 -14.35 -18.87
CA ALA A 10 -7.92 -15.26 -17.73
C ALA A 10 -6.75 -16.25 -17.91
N LEU A 11 -5.81 -16.23 -16.95
CA LEU A 11 -4.71 -17.18 -16.80
C LEU A 11 -5.11 -18.38 -15.93
N LYS A 12 -6.02 -18.17 -14.97
CA LYS A 12 -6.63 -19.21 -14.15
C LYS A 12 -7.99 -18.77 -13.62
N GLU A 13 -8.94 -19.67 -13.65
CA GLU A 13 -10.21 -19.54 -12.94
C GLU A 13 -10.41 -20.75 -12.03
N GLU A 14 -10.70 -20.48 -10.76
CA GLU A 14 -10.96 -21.50 -9.75
C GLU A 14 -12.14 -21.04 -8.91
N GLN A 15 -13.19 -21.86 -8.81
CA GLN A 15 -14.32 -21.58 -7.95
C GLN A 15 -14.11 -22.25 -6.59
N TRP A 16 -14.34 -21.49 -5.52
CA TRP A 16 -14.23 -21.98 -4.15
C TRP A 16 -15.61 -21.99 -3.50
N SER A 17 -15.91 -23.04 -2.75
CA SER A 17 -17.07 -23.06 -1.86
C SER A 17 -16.73 -22.39 -0.53
N ALA A 18 -17.74 -22.11 0.30
CA ALA A 18 -17.52 -21.61 1.66
C ALA A 18 -16.72 -22.58 2.55
N GLU A 19 -16.62 -23.86 2.18
CA GLU A 19 -15.92 -24.91 2.93
C GLU A 19 -14.49 -25.16 2.42
N THR A 20 -14.21 -24.80 1.16
CA THR A 20 -12.95 -25.11 0.47
C THR A 20 -12.13 -23.89 0.07
N GLY A 21 -12.72 -22.70 0.22
CA GLY A 21 -12.06 -21.43 -0.07
C GLY A 21 -11.24 -20.89 1.08
N PRO A 22 -10.33 -19.96 0.80
CA PRO A 22 -9.63 -19.22 1.84
C PRO A 22 -10.61 -18.43 2.71
N HIS A 23 -10.43 -18.52 4.01
CA HIS A 23 -11.23 -17.82 5.03
C HIS A 23 -10.61 -16.47 5.41
N SER A 24 -9.42 -16.15 4.89
CA SER A 24 -8.75 -14.87 5.10
C SER A 24 -8.03 -14.38 3.85
N ALA A 25 -7.78 -13.06 3.77
CA ALA A 25 -6.97 -12.47 2.71
C ALA A 25 -5.55 -13.07 2.68
N LYS A 26 -5.01 -13.45 3.84
CA LYS A 26 -3.72 -14.15 3.96
C LYS A 26 -3.75 -15.50 3.27
N GLU A 27 -4.76 -16.32 3.54
CA GLU A 27 -4.93 -17.62 2.89
C GLU A 27 -5.14 -17.46 1.38
N ALA A 28 -5.97 -16.51 0.97
CA ALA A 28 -6.21 -16.23 -0.45
C ALA A 28 -4.91 -15.85 -1.18
N LEU A 29 -4.08 -15.01 -0.54
CA LEU A 29 -2.77 -14.66 -1.08
C LEU A 29 -1.88 -15.90 -1.20
N ILE A 30 -1.80 -16.75 -0.17
CA ILE A 30 -1.00 -18.00 -0.21
C ILE A 30 -1.41 -18.87 -1.42
N HIS A 31 -2.70 -19.01 -1.71
CA HIS A 31 -3.17 -19.75 -2.89
C HIS A 31 -2.71 -19.14 -4.22
N VAL A 32 -2.76 -17.80 -4.34
CA VAL A 32 -2.26 -17.09 -5.53
C VAL A 32 -0.75 -17.29 -5.69
N LEU A 33 0.01 -17.16 -4.60
CA LEU A 33 1.47 -17.29 -4.63
C LEU A 33 1.90 -18.73 -4.95
N ALA A 34 1.26 -19.73 -4.36
CA ALA A 34 1.50 -21.14 -4.66
C ALA A 34 1.21 -21.46 -6.13
N TRP A 35 0.13 -20.91 -6.71
CA TRP A 35 -0.14 -21.04 -8.14
C TRP A 35 0.94 -20.40 -9.00
N PHE A 36 1.42 -19.21 -8.63
CA PHE A 36 2.46 -18.50 -9.37
C PHE A 36 3.77 -19.32 -9.41
N GLU A 37 4.21 -19.84 -8.26
CA GLU A 37 5.42 -20.68 -8.16
C GLU A 37 5.31 -21.96 -9.02
N ALA A 38 4.16 -22.63 -8.98
CA ALA A 38 3.93 -23.83 -9.79
C ALA A 38 3.89 -23.53 -11.30
N THR A 39 3.36 -22.37 -11.68
CA THR A 39 3.19 -21.99 -13.09
C THR A 39 4.49 -21.47 -13.69
N TYR A 40 5.31 -20.76 -12.90
CA TYR A 40 6.53 -20.09 -13.35
C TYR A 40 7.76 -20.49 -12.53
N PRO A 41 8.15 -21.78 -12.52
CA PRO A 41 9.19 -22.30 -11.61
C PRO A 41 10.60 -21.74 -11.86
N ARG A 42 10.81 -21.05 -12.99
CA ARG A 42 12.09 -20.41 -13.35
C ARG A 42 12.10 -18.91 -13.07
N LEU A 43 10.96 -18.31 -12.71
CA LEU A 43 10.89 -16.89 -12.37
C LEU A 43 11.19 -16.73 -10.88
N ARG A 44 12.06 -15.77 -10.57
CA ARG A 44 12.36 -15.36 -9.20
C ARG A 44 11.66 -14.04 -8.91
N MET A 45 10.93 -13.98 -7.81
CA MET A 45 10.37 -12.73 -7.33
C MET A 45 11.49 -11.82 -6.82
N LEU A 46 11.70 -10.67 -7.46
CA LEU A 46 12.75 -9.72 -7.09
C LEU A 46 12.26 -8.69 -6.07
N ALA A 47 11.00 -8.28 -6.17
CA ALA A 47 10.40 -7.30 -5.28
C ALA A 47 8.88 -7.46 -5.18
N VAL A 48 8.31 -7.03 -4.07
CA VAL A 48 6.86 -6.96 -3.82
C VAL A 48 6.53 -5.56 -3.29
N GLY A 49 5.66 -4.85 -3.99
CA GLY A 49 5.14 -3.55 -3.56
C GLY A 49 3.86 -3.71 -2.75
N HIS A 50 3.81 -3.10 -1.57
CA HIS A 50 2.68 -3.12 -0.66
C HIS A 50 2.05 -1.75 -0.61
N ARG A 51 0.79 -1.65 -1.04
CA ARG A 51 0.00 -0.44 -0.79
C ARG A 51 -0.43 -0.44 0.67
N ILE A 52 0.05 0.54 1.42
CA ILE A 52 -0.23 0.72 2.84
C ILE A 52 -1.00 2.02 3.00
N VAL A 53 -2.16 1.97 3.65
CA VAL A 53 -3.04 3.14 3.74
C VAL A 53 -2.38 4.26 4.54
N HIS A 54 -1.72 3.94 5.66
CA HIS A 54 -1.23 4.95 6.59
C HIS A 54 0.28 4.80 6.88
N GLY A 55 1.07 5.77 6.42
CA GLY A 55 2.50 5.89 6.73
C GLY A 55 2.80 6.70 7.99
N GLY A 56 1.79 7.39 8.55
CA GLY A 56 1.99 8.24 9.72
C GLY A 56 2.80 9.49 9.39
N PRO A 57 3.34 10.19 10.40
CA PRO A 57 4.12 11.40 10.18
C PRO A 57 5.48 11.12 9.52
N ASP A 58 6.03 9.92 9.73
CA ASP A 58 7.43 9.61 9.49
C ASP A 58 7.70 8.92 8.14
N HIS A 59 6.65 8.41 7.46
CA HIS A 59 6.79 7.68 6.20
C HIS A 59 6.14 8.43 5.05
N ALA A 60 6.93 9.33 4.44
CA ALA A 60 6.51 10.23 3.35
C ALA A 60 7.00 9.80 1.95
N ALA A 61 7.60 8.63 1.82
CA ALA A 61 8.10 8.09 0.56
C ALA A 61 8.06 6.55 0.59
N PRO A 62 8.11 5.86 -0.57
CA PRO A 62 8.26 4.41 -0.61
C PRO A 62 9.53 3.96 0.12
N LEU A 63 9.45 2.89 0.92
CA LEU A 63 10.60 2.41 1.71
C LEU A 63 10.63 0.90 1.87
N ALA A 64 11.84 0.34 2.01
CA ALA A 64 12.03 -1.08 2.26
C ALA A 64 11.46 -1.48 3.63
N LEU A 65 10.65 -2.53 3.67
CA LEU A 65 9.97 -3.01 4.87
C LEU A 65 10.89 -3.96 5.65
N ASP A 66 11.67 -3.40 6.57
CA ASP A 66 12.38 -4.17 7.60
C ASP A 66 11.51 -4.36 8.86
N ASP A 67 12.01 -5.16 9.82
CA ASP A 67 11.27 -5.45 11.07
C ASP A 67 11.00 -4.19 11.90
N ARG A 68 11.91 -3.21 11.87
CA ARG A 68 11.77 -1.94 12.61
C ARG A 68 10.67 -1.09 11.99
N VAL A 69 10.63 -0.98 10.67
CA VAL A 69 9.59 -0.29 9.92
C VAL A 69 8.24 -0.95 10.18
N ILE A 70 8.16 -2.28 10.08
CA ILE A 70 6.91 -2.99 10.32
C ILE A 70 6.42 -2.76 11.77
N ALA A 71 7.32 -2.78 12.75
CA ALA A 71 6.98 -2.47 14.14
C ALA A 71 6.45 -1.03 14.30
N ALA A 72 7.06 -0.04 13.65
CA ALA A 72 6.57 1.34 13.64
C ALA A 72 5.19 1.44 12.98
N LEU A 73 4.99 0.78 11.84
CA LEU A 73 3.71 0.75 11.13
C LEU A 73 2.60 0.08 11.94
N ARG A 74 2.90 -0.90 12.81
CA ARG A 74 1.92 -1.49 13.75
C ARG A 74 1.43 -0.48 14.77
N GLN A 75 2.28 0.45 15.21
CA GLN A 75 1.87 1.50 16.16
C GLN A 75 0.86 2.48 15.55
N LEU A 76 0.74 2.52 14.21
CA LEU A 76 -0.23 3.35 13.51
C LEU A 76 -1.61 2.70 13.39
N SER A 77 -1.82 1.48 13.89
CA SER A 77 -3.12 0.81 13.86
C SER A 77 -4.27 1.64 14.44
N PRO A 78 -4.11 2.42 15.53
CA PRO A 78 -5.18 3.31 16.01
C PRO A 78 -5.61 4.38 15.01
N LEU A 79 -4.73 4.81 14.09
CA LEU A 79 -5.04 5.81 13.06
C LEU A 79 -5.79 5.21 11.85
N ALA A 80 -5.61 3.91 11.61
CA ALA A 80 -6.26 3.20 10.50
C ALA A 80 -6.65 1.76 10.89
N PRO A 81 -7.54 1.56 11.89
CA PRO A 81 -7.77 0.26 12.51
C PRO A 81 -8.34 -0.78 11.55
N LEU A 82 -9.13 -0.35 10.56
CA LEU A 82 -9.71 -1.23 9.56
C LEU A 82 -8.74 -1.59 8.42
N HIS A 83 -7.63 -0.87 8.27
CA HIS A 83 -6.72 -1.04 7.12
C HIS A 83 -5.33 -1.51 7.55
N GLN A 84 -4.71 -0.86 8.54
CA GLN A 84 -3.32 -1.10 8.91
C GLN A 84 -3.04 -2.56 9.29
N PRO A 85 -3.84 -3.23 10.14
CA PRO A 85 -3.58 -4.63 10.48
C PRO A 85 -3.66 -5.55 9.26
N HIS A 86 -4.60 -5.31 8.35
CA HIS A 86 -4.79 -6.09 7.13
C HIS A 86 -3.66 -5.85 6.12
N ASN A 87 -3.21 -4.60 5.95
CA ASN A 87 -2.06 -4.30 5.10
C ASN A 87 -0.80 -5.03 5.60
N LEU A 88 -0.54 -5.00 6.91
CA LEU A 88 0.61 -5.67 7.50
C LEU A 88 0.50 -7.19 7.45
N ALA A 89 -0.70 -7.76 7.59
CA ALA A 89 -0.90 -9.20 7.39
C ALA A 89 -0.52 -9.66 5.97
N GLY A 90 -0.79 -8.83 4.95
CA GLY A 90 -0.34 -9.06 3.58
C GLY A 90 1.18 -9.00 3.43
N VAL A 91 1.83 -8.03 4.09
CA VAL A 91 3.30 -7.93 4.14
C VAL A 91 3.92 -9.20 4.72
N GLU A 92 3.42 -9.68 5.86
CA GLU A 92 3.95 -10.88 6.51
C GLU A 92 3.76 -12.13 5.64
N ALA A 93 2.60 -12.25 4.99
CA ALA A 93 2.33 -13.36 4.07
C ALA A 93 3.27 -13.34 2.86
N ALA A 94 3.52 -12.18 2.28
CA ALA A 94 4.45 -12.02 1.16
C ALA A 94 5.91 -12.25 1.57
N ARG A 95 6.32 -11.84 2.77
CA ARG A 95 7.65 -12.13 3.33
C ARG A 95 7.88 -13.63 3.53
N ALA A 96 6.86 -14.34 3.99
CA ALA A 96 6.93 -15.78 4.18
C ALA A 96 7.04 -16.54 2.85
N ALA A 97 6.30 -16.11 1.82
CA ALA A 97 6.36 -16.73 0.49
C ALA A 97 7.61 -16.34 -0.31
N PHE A 98 8.07 -15.09 -0.19
CA PHE A 98 9.20 -14.56 -0.95
C PHE A 98 10.26 -13.96 -0.02
N PRO A 99 10.98 -14.80 0.74
CA PRO A 99 11.95 -14.34 1.73
C PRO A 99 13.11 -13.54 1.11
N ASP A 100 13.46 -13.84 -0.14
CA ASP A 100 14.55 -13.17 -0.85
C ASP A 100 14.11 -11.93 -1.65
N ALA A 101 12.81 -11.64 -1.74
CA ALA A 101 12.30 -10.51 -2.49
C ALA A 101 12.36 -9.23 -1.65
N LEU A 102 12.74 -8.12 -2.29
CA LEU A 102 12.66 -6.80 -1.68
C LEU A 102 11.19 -6.42 -1.41
N GLN A 103 10.83 -6.23 -0.15
CA GLN A 103 9.49 -5.79 0.23
C GLN A 103 9.48 -4.27 0.37
N VAL A 104 8.62 -3.58 -0.38
CA VAL A 104 8.55 -2.11 -0.39
C VAL A 104 7.16 -1.66 0.04
N GLY A 105 7.08 -0.79 1.05
CA GLY A 105 5.85 -0.13 1.46
C GLY A 105 5.65 1.16 0.69
N CYS A 106 4.46 1.33 0.10
CA CYS A 106 4.03 2.51 -0.63
C CYS A 106 2.81 3.10 0.08
N PHE A 107 2.91 4.33 0.59
CA PHE A 107 1.93 4.89 1.53
C PHE A 107 0.95 5.85 0.85
N ASP A 108 -0.35 5.64 1.03
CA ASP A 108 -1.38 6.54 0.48
C ASP A 108 -1.32 7.95 1.12
N THR A 109 -0.74 8.08 2.31
CA THR A 109 -0.53 9.37 2.98
C THR A 109 0.70 10.13 2.48
N ALA A 110 1.62 9.48 1.75
CA ALA A 110 2.95 10.03 1.45
C ALA A 110 2.90 11.33 0.64
N PHE A 111 2.12 11.35 -0.45
CA PHE A 111 1.99 12.51 -1.35
C PHE A 111 1.61 13.80 -0.62
N HIS A 112 0.76 13.68 0.41
CA HIS A 112 0.19 14.79 1.14
C HIS A 112 1.09 15.32 2.26
N ARG A 113 2.27 14.72 2.49
CA ARG A 113 3.18 15.14 3.58
C ARG A 113 3.92 16.44 3.31
N ALA A 114 3.92 16.94 2.08
CA ALA A 114 4.56 18.21 1.72
C ALA A 114 3.71 19.46 2.06
N HIS A 115 2.49 19.29 2.61
CA HIS A 115 1.63 20.40 2.99
C HIS A 115 2.22 21.26 4.13
N PRO A 116 1.99 22.59 4.12
CA PRO A 116 2.43 23.45 5.21
C PRO A 116 1.71 23.11 6.51
N TRP A 117 2.33 23.40 7.65
CA TRP A 117 1.79 23.07 8.98
C TRP A 117 0.34 23.54 9.20
N VAL A 118 -0.01 24.73 8.70
CA VAL A 118 -1.39 25.27 8.78
C VAL A 118 -2.44 24.37 8.11
N ASN A 119 -2.05 23.60 7.10
CA ASN A 119 -2.92 22.63 6.41
C ASN A 119 -2.87 21.24 7.08
N ASP A 120 -1.84 20.95 7.88
CA ASP A 120 -1.69 19.69 8.62
C ASP A 120 -2.54 19.68 9.91
N VAL A 121 -2.73 20.83 10.56
CA VAL A 121 -3.38 20.92 11.89
C VAL A 121 -4.88 21.24 11.87
N PHE A 122 -5.57 20.79 12.93
CA PHE A 122 -6.95 21.18 13.24
C PHE A 122 -6.98 22.24 14.35
N ALA A 123 -8.07 23.01 14.43
CA ALA A 123 -8.32 23.98 15.50
C ALA A 123 -8.82 23.29 16.79
N ILE A 124 -8.02 22.35 17.30
CA ILE A 124 -8.27 21.53 18.50
C ILE A 124 -7.04 21.60 19.43
N PRO A 125 -7.12 21.10 20.68
CA PRO A 125 -5.97 21.12 21.59
C PRO A 125 -4.72 20.50 21.00
N ARG A 126 -3.58 21.18 21.18
CA ARG A 126 -2.27 20.77 20.63
C ARG A 126 -1.86 19.35 21.05
N GLN A 127 -2.21 18.94 22.26
CA GLN A 127 -1.91 17.59 22.74
C GLN A 127 -2.44 16.50 21.81
N LEU A 128 -3.65 16.67 21.24
CA LEU A 128 -4.21 15.70 20.29
C LEU A 128 -3.39 15.62 19.00
N TYR A 129 -2.82 16.75 18.55
CA TYR A 129 -1.91 16.75 17.42
C TYR A 129 -0.63 15.97 17.72
N ASP A 130 -0.06 16.16 18.91
CA ASP A 130 1.14 15.46 19.35
C ASP A 130 0.87 13.95 19.55
N GLU A 131 -0.37 13.56 19.88
CA GLU A 131 -0.89 12.19 19.88
C GLU A 131 -1.20 11.63 18.47
N GLY A 132 -1.03 12.44 17.41
CA GLY A 132 -1.12 12.00 16.02
C GLY A 132 -2.38 12.44 15.27
N VAL A 133 -3.29 13.21 15.88
CA VAL A 133 -4.49 13.74 15.22
C VAL A 133 -4.13 14.92 14.30
N ARG A 134 -4.10 14.65 12.99
CA ARG A 134 -3.74 15.63 11.95
C ARG A 134 -4.28 15.23 10.59
N ARG A 135 -4.21 16.13 9.61
CA ARG A 135 -4.56 15.84 8.21
C ARG A 135 -3.43 15.08 7.54
N TYR A 136 -3.64 13.80 7.28
CA TYR A 136 -2.69 13.00 6.52
C TYR A 136 -2.95 13.02 5.02
N GLY A 137 -4.21 13.14 4.59
CA GLY A 137 -4.62 12.95 3.19
C GLY A 137 -4.51 11.48 2.74
N PHE A 138 -5.27 11.09 1.72
CA PHE A 138 -5.30 9.71 1.21
C PHE A 138 -5.29 9.67 -0.32
N HIS A 139 -5.19 8.47 -0.89
CA HIS A 139 -5.05 8.25 -2.33
C HIS A 139 -3.79 8.90 -2.93
N GLY A 140 -2.77 9.15 -2.11
CA GLY A 140 -1.54 9.82 -2.52
C GLY A 140 -0.84 9.15 -3.70
N LEU A 141 -0.84 7.81 -3.78
CA LEU A 141 -0.28 7.08 -4.93
C LEU A 141 -1.01 7.41 -6.25
N SER A 142 -2.33 7.62 -6.19
CA SER A 142 -3.12 8.03 -7.35
C SER A 142 -2.82 9.47 -7.74
N TYR A 143 -2.75 10.37 -6.75
CA TYR A 143 -2.38 11.77 -6.99
C TYR A 143 -0.97 11.88 -7.57
N GLU A 144 0.01 11.14 -7.03
CA GLU A 144 1.37 11.08 -7.56
C GLU A 144 1.38 10.63 -9.03
N TYR A 145 0.63 9.56 -9.35
CA TYR A 145 0.50 9.09 -10.73
C TYR A 145 -0.12 10.15 -11.64
N VAL A 146 -1.27 10.72 -11.26
CA VAL A 146 -2.01 11.69 -12.08
C VAL A 146 -1.21 12.97 -12.27
N THR A 147 -0.54 13.50 -11.25
CA THR A 147 0.30 14.69 -11.35
C THR A 147 1.50 14.43 -12.26
N ARG A 148 2.16 13.27 -12.15
CA ARG A 148 3.25 12.88 -13.05
C ARG A 148 2.77 12.75 -14.50
N GLU A 149 1.61 12.13 -14.70
CA GLU A 149 1.06 11.93 -16.03
C GLU A 149 0.58 13.24 -16.66
N LEU A 150 -0.03 14.13 -15.88
CA LEU A 150 -0.42 15.46 -16.31
C LEU A 150 0.79 16.29 -16.75
N ALA A 151 1.89 16.22 -16.01
CA ALA A 151 3.14 16.86 -16.39
C ALA A 151 3.69 16.32 -17.72
N ARG A 152 3.44 15.05 -18.05
CA ARG A 152 3.84 14.41 -19.30
C ARG A 152 2.94 14.81 -20.47
N ILE A 153 1.62 14.80 -20.29
CA ILE A 153 0.64 14.97 -21.39
C ILE A 153 0.19 16.42 -21.60
N ALA A 154 0.26 17.25 -20.56
CA ALA A 154 -0.16 18.65 -20.59
C ALA A 154 0.73 19.53 -19.69
N PRO A 155 2.03 19.69 -20.02
CA PRO A 155 3.00 20.40 -19.18
C PRO A 155 2.57 21.82 -18.78
N GLN A 156 1.91 22.54 -19.68
CA GLN A 156 1.41 23.90 -19.47
C GLN A 156 0.28 23.98 -18.43
N HIS A 157 -0.45 22.88 -18.20
CA HIS A 157 -1.49 22.78 -17.18
C HIS A 157 -0.96 22.23 -15.86
N ALA A 158 0.15 21.48 -15.88
CA ALA A 158 0.78 20.92 -14.70
C ALA A 158 1.34 21.98 -13.74
N ALA A 159 1.66 23.18 -14.23
CA ALA A 159 2.07 24.33 -13.41
C ALA A 159 0.88 25.05 -12.72
N GLY A 160 -0.36 24.65 -13.00
CA GLY A 160 -1.56 25.19 -12.34
C GLY A 160 -1.79 24.63 -10.93
N ARG A 161 -2.88 25.04 -10.27
CA ARG A 161 -3.31 24.44 -8.98
C ARG A 161 -3.96 23.08 -9.23
N VAL A 162 -3.14 22.06 -9.45
CA VAL A 162 -3.57 20.68 -9.67
C VAL A 162 -2.98 19.82 -8.58
N GLY A 163 -3.50 19.96 -7.34
CA GLY A 163 -3.12 19.08 -6.22
C GLY A 163 -2.71 19.74 -4.92
N TRP A 164 -3.29 20.91 -4.55
CA TRP A 164 -3.11 21.53 -3.23
C TRP A 164 -4.47 22.03 -2.71
#